data_AF-A0A7W1W254-F1
#
_entry.id   AF-A0A7W1W254-F1
#
_cell.length_a   1.000
_cell.length_b   1.000
_cell.length_c   1.000
_cell.angle_alpha   90.00
_cell.angle_beta   90.00
_cell.angle_gamma   90.00
#
_symmetry.space_group_name_H-M   'P 1'
#
loop_
_entity.id
_entity.type
_entity.pdbx_description
1 polymer ?
#
loop_
_entity_poly.entity_id
_entity_poly.type
_entity_poly.pdbx_seq_one_letter_code
_entity_poly.pdbx_strand_id
1 'polypeptide(L)'
;DKEAGTLSVEAYLALLKATGDKRWKSRAVSAANYAETWIYIWNVKMPADDNDSGLQWKKNIPATGLQLISSGHSLADDYMAFDVDEYAKLYLLTKDAHYLNVAKLLLHNTKSMLALPGRIYDLRAPGWMQEHWSLAPMRGYGLHRGWLPWVSTSQLNGILGLKELSPHLYRQLSDNPDHHKKKN
;
A
#
# COMPACT_ATOMS: atom_id res chain seq x y z
N ASP A 1 5.17 9.90 11.43
CA ASP A 1 5.46 8.87 10.42
C ASP A 1 4.40 8.97 9.33
N LYS A 2 4.37 8.03 8.39
CA LYS A 2 3.35 7.97 7.33
C LYS A 2 1.92 7.94 7.85
N GLU A 3 1.66 7.24 8.97
CA GLU A 3 0.30 7.04 9.51
C GLU A 3 -0.29 8.35 10.01
N ALA A 4 0.50 9.14 10.74
CA ALA A 4 0.11 10.50 11.11
C ALA A 4 -0.15 11.37 9.87
N GLY A 5 0.63 11.16 8.80
CA GLY A 5 0.43 11.80 7.51
C GLY A 5 -0.90 11.43 6.86
N THR A 6 -1.23 10.13 6.75
CA THR A 6 -2.45 9.67 6.07
C THR A 6 -3.71 9.94 6.87
N LEU A 7 -3.69 9.80 8.20
CA LEU A 7 -4.78 10.26 9.08
C LEU A 7 -5.02 11.77 8.93
N SER A 8 -3.97 12.57 8.71
CA SER A 8 -4.12 13.99 8.41
C SER A 8 -4.78 14.22 7.04
N VAL A 9 -4.45 13.42 6.02
CA VAL A 9 -5.12 13.46 4.71
C VAL A 9 -6.61 13.23 4.86
N GLU A 10 -7.00 12.14 5.52
CA GLU A 10 -8.41 11.80 5.79
C GLU A 10 -9.14 12.95 6.50
N ALA A 11 -8.56 13.46 7.59
CA ALA A 11 -9.14 14.54 8.38
C ALA A 11 -9.32 15.82 7.55
N TYR A 12 -8.33 16.20 6.74
CA TYR A 12 -8.43 17.38 5.90
C TYR A 12 -9.42 17.19 4.74
N LEU A 13 -9.54 16.00 4.15
CA LEU A 13 -10.55 15.72 3.14
C LEU A 13 -11.96 15.72 3.72
N ALA A 14 -12.13 15.18 4.94
CA ALA A 14 -13.39 15.26 5.66
C ALA A 14 -13.77 16.72 5.98
N LEU A 15 -12.83 17.54 6.44
CA LEU A 15 -13.05 18.98 6.69
C LEU A 15 -13.36 19.74 5.41
N LEU A 16 -12.69 19.44 4.30
CA LEU A 16 -13.00 20.01 2.99
C LEU A 16 -14.44 19.70 2.59
N LYS A 17 -14.88 18.44 2.75
CA LYS A 17 -16.25 18.02 2.44
C LYS A 17 -17.28 18.71 3.35
N ALA A 18 -17.00 18.82 4.64
CA ALA A 18 -17.93 19.38 5.61
C ALA A 18 -18.06 20.91 5.51
N THR A 19 -16.98 21.60 5.15
CA THR A 19 -16.92 23.09 5.21
C THR A 19 -16.88 23.77 3.84
N GLY A 20 -16.47 23.05 2.79
CA GLY A 20 -16.18 23.64 1.48
C GLY A 20 -14.94 24.54 1.43
N ASP A 21 -14.22 24.72 2.55
CA ASP A 21 -13.07 25.61 2.63
C ASP A 21 -11.85 25.00 1.92
N LYS A 22 -11.41 25.69 0.86
CA LYS A 22 -10.30 25.25 0.00
C LYS A 22 -8.96 25.16 0.71
N ARG A 23 -8.78 25.77 1.89
CA ARG A 23 -7.57 25.60 2.71
C ARG A 23 -7.37 24.15 3.13
N TRP A 24 -8.44 23.39 3.31
CA TRP A 24 -8.34 21.97 3.65
C TRP A 24 -7.83 21.14 2.47
N LYS A 25 -8.14 21.53 1.22
CA LYS A 25 -7.55 20.91 0.03
C LYS A 25 -6.02 21.04 0.01
N SER A 26 -5.48 22.23 0.27
CA SER A 26 -4.02 22.43 0.27
C SER A 26 -3.35 21.67 1.43
N ARG A 27 -3.99 21.60 2.59
CA ARG A 27 -3.50 20.82 3.74
C ARG A 27 -3.49 19.32 3.46
N ALA A 28 -4.55 18.79 2.81
CA ALA A 28 -4.60 17.39 2.38
C ALA A 28 -3.47 17.05 1.40
N VAL A 29 -3.23 17.93 0.41
CA VAL A 29 -2.10 17.81 -0.54
C VAL A 29 -0.76 17.76 0.20
N SER A 30 -0.51 18.69 1.13
CA SER A 30 0.74 18.70 1.90
C SER A 30 0.92 17.43 2.75
N ALA A 31 -0.14 16.95 3.39
CA ALA A 31 -0.10 15.74 4.19
C ALA A 31 0.16 14.49 3.34
N ALA A 32 -0.48 14.39 2.17
CA ALA A 32 -0.29 13.27 1.26
C ALA A 32 1.12 13.24 0.65
N ASN A 33 1.64 14.40 0.26
CA ASN A 33 3.01 14.52 -0.24
C ASN A 33 4.03 14.15 0.84
N TYR A 34 3.76 14.46 2.11
CA TYR A 34 4.59 14.00 3.21
C TYR A 34 4.48 12.48 3.41
N ALA A 35 3.26 11.93 3.45
CA ALA A 35 3.04 10.50 3.69
C ALA A 35 3.68 9.62 2.61
N GLU A 36 3.56 9.98 1.34
CA GLU A 36 4.12 9.18 0.23
C GLU A 36 5.66 9.13 0.23
N THR A 37 6.34 10.08 0.90
CA THR A 37 7.81 10.05 1.01
C THR A 37 8.33 8.84 1.77
N TRP A 38 7.45 8.15 2.51
CA TRP A 38 7.78 6.94 3.26
C TRP A 38 7.71 5.65 2.42
N ILE A 39 7.24 5.75 1.18
CA ILE A 39 7.06 4.60 0.28
C ILE A 39 8.38 4.24 -0.40
N TYR A 40 8.75 2.96 -0.35
CA TYR A 40 9.85 2.41 -1.13
C TYR A 40 9.47 2.35 -2.61
N ILE A 41 10.09 3.20 -3.44
CA ILE A 41 9.89 3.22 -4.90
C ILE A 41 10.92 2.39 -5.67
N TRP A 42 11.94 1.86 -4.99
CA TRP A 42 12.93 0.94 -5.54
C TRP A 42 12.74 -0.46 -4.97
N ASN A 43 13.05 -1.48 -5.78
CA ASN A 43 12.97 -2.87 -5.34
C ASN A 43 14.20 -3.27 -4.52
N VAL A 44 14.05 -3.34 -3.20
CA VAL A 44 15.09 -3.82 -2.29
C VAL A 44 15.15 -5.35 -2.35
N LYS A 45 16.24 -5.90 -2.91
CA LYS A 45 16.42 -7.35 -3.01
C LYS A 45 16.72 -7.97 -1.64
N MET A 46 16.12 -9.13 -1.36
CA MET A 46 16.49 -9.96 -0.20
C MET A 46 17.94 -10.49 -0.34
N PRO A 47 18.64 -10.81 0.77
CA PRO A 47 20.01 -11.30 0.72
C PRO A 47 20.14 -12.57 -0.13
N ALA A 48 21.22 -12.66 -0.92
CA ALA A 48 21.41 -13.77 -1.87
C ALA A 48 21.74 -15.09 -1.15
N ASP A 49 22.43 -14.98 -0.03
CA ASP A 49 22.96 -16.04 0.84
C ASP A 49 21.97 -16.57 1.89
N ASP A 50 20.88 -15.86 2.16
CA ASP A 50 19.83 -16.34 3.08
C ASP A 50 19.02 -17.52 2.52
N ASN A 51 18.51 -18.40 3.38
CA ASN A 51 17.57 -19.45 2.97
C ASN A 51 16.17 -18.86 2.74
N ASP A 52 15.64 -18.98 1.52
CA ASP A 52 14.33 -18.41 1.14
C ASP A 52 13.14 -18.98 1.95
N SER A 53 13.25 -20.25 2.36
CA SER A 53 12.23 -20.84 3.25
C SER A 53 12.19 -20.15 4.62
N GLY A 54 13.34 -19.65 5.10
CA GLY A 54 13.46 -18.91 6.36
C GLY A 54 13.03 -17.45 6.26
N LEU A 55 13.15 -16.82 5.08
CA LEU A 55 12.77 -15.42 4.89
C LEU A 55 11.26 -15.20 5.03
N GLN A 56 10.86 -14.16 5.75
CA GLN A 56 9.48 -13.73 5.93
C GLN A 56 8.97 -12.93 4.72
N TRP A 57 9.87 -12.22 4.04
CA TRP A 57 9.65 -11.67 2.70
C TRP A 57 10.42 -12.49 1.67
N LYS A 58 9.73 -13.13 0.71
CA LYS A 58 10.37 -14.08 -0.20
C LYS A 58 11.28 -13.41 -1.23
N LYS A 59 12.34 -14.13 -1.63
CA LYS A 59 13.18 -13.76 -2.77
C LYS A 59 12.31 -13.58 -4.00
N ASN A 60 12.72 -12.65 -4.86
CA ASN A 60 12.05 -12.32 -6.12
C ASN A 60 10.65 -11.70 -5.99
N ILE A 61 10.16 -11.43 -4.77
CA ILE A 61 8.94 -10.64 -4.58
C ILE A 61 9.32 -9.15 -4.49
N PRO A 62 8.75 -8.27 -5.34
CA PRO A 62 9.10 -6.85 -5.36
C PRO A 62 8.73 -6.15 -4.07
N ALA A 63 9.69 -5.50 -3.41
CA ALA A 63 9.48 -4.72 -2.19
C ALA A 63 9.01 -3.27 -2.44
N THR A 64 8.72 -2.92 -3.69
CA THR A 64 8.18 -1.59 -4.01
C THR A 64 6.79 -1.44 -3.41
N GLY A 65 6.42 -0.22 -3.06
CA GLY A 65 5.12 0.05 -2.46
C GLY A 65 5.08 -0.17 -0.95
N LEU A 66 5.97 -0.96 -0.34
CA LEU A 66 6.13 -1.02 1.12
C LEU A 66 6.45 0.36 1.69
N GLN A 67 6.11 0.60 2.96
CA GLN A 67 6.39 1.88 3.59
C GLN A 67 7.07 1.71 4.95
N LEU A 68 8.04 2.57 5.25
CA LEU A 68 8.72 2.56 6.54
C LEU A 68 7.71 2.84 7.69
N ILE A 69 7.79 2.10 8.81
CA ILE A 69 6.81 2.26 9.92
C ILE A 69 7.00 3.58 10.67
N SER A 70 8.22 3.88 11.09
CA SER A 70 8.57 5.09 11.85
C SER A 70 10.03 5.46 11.60
N SER A 71 10.39 6.69 11.99
CA SER A 71 11.78 7.08 12.10
C SER A 71 12.46 6.30 13.24
N GLY A 72 13.76 6.03 13.10
CA GLY A 72 14.56 5.41 14.16
C GLY A 72 14.64 3.87 14.12
N HIS A 73 13.96 3.20 13.19
CA HIS A 73 14.15 1.77 12.93
C HIS A 73 14.03 1.47 11.43
N SER A 74 14.09 0.19 11.02
CA SER A 74 14.09 -0.21 9.59
C SER A 74 12.99 -1.20 9.20
N LEU A 75 11.96 -1.33 10.03
CA LEU A 75 10.77 -2.11 9.70
C LEU A 75 9.88 -1.32 8.74
N ALA A 76 9.35 -2.03 7.75
CA ALA A 76 8.40 -1.55 6.77
C ALA A 76 7.16 -2.45 6.76
N ASP A 77 6.02 -1.87 6.45
CA ASP A 77 4.71 -2.52 6.39
C ASP A 77 3.94 -2.10 5.12
N ASP A 78 2.68 -2.51 5.08
CA ASP A 78 1.72 -2.20 4.02
C ASP A 78 0.53 -1.38 4.53
N TYR A 79 0.70 -0.58 5.60
CA TYR A 79 -0.41 0.15 6.24
C TYR A 79 -1.17 1.04 5.24
N MET A 80 -0.45 1.74 4.35
CA MET A 80 -1.06 2.66 3.39
C MET A 80 -1.88 1.95 2.30
N ALA A 81 -2.00 0.63 2.32
CA ALA A 81 -3.06 -0.07 1.59
C ALA A 81 -4.46 0.42 1.98
N PHE A 82 -4.61 0.98 3.19
CA PHE A 82 -5.83 1.61 3.69
C PHE A 82 -6.24 2.83 2.86
N ASP A 83 -5.25 3.59 2.37
CA ASP A 83 -5.40 4.97 1.88
C ASP A 83 -5.55 5.08 0.34
N VAL A 84 -5.81 3.96 -0.34
CA VAL A 84 -5.92 3.92 -1.81
C VAL A 84 -6.97 4.93 -2.31
N ASP A 85 -8.11 5.00 -1.63
CA ASP A 85 -9.21 5.87 -2.00
C ASP A 85 -8.92 7.34 -1.66
N GLU A 86 -8.17 7.63 -0.60
CA GLU A 86 -7.76 8.99 -0.26
C GLU A 86 -6.83 9.59 -1.32
N TYR A 87 -5.86 8.83 -1.82
CA TYR A 87 -5.04 9.25 -2.95
C TYR A 87 -5.87 9.39 -4.25
N ALA A 88 -6.86 8.51 -4.48
CA ALA A 88 -7.77 8.66 -5.60
C ALA A 88 -8.69 9.91 -5.48
N LYS A 89 -9.15 10.26 -4.27
CA LYS A 89 -9.89 11.51 -3.99
C LYS A 89 -9.02 12.72 -4.32
N LEU A 90 -7.74 12.70 -3.93
CA LEU A 90 -6.80 13.77 -4.27
C LEU A 90 -6.64 13.91 -5.78
N TYR A 91 -6.46 12.82 -6.53
CA TYR A 91 -6.47 12.86 -8.00
C TYR A 91 -7.74 13.51 -8.55
N LEU A 92 -8.92 13.14 -8.04
CA LEU A 92 -10.18 13.72 -8.50
C LEU A 92 -10.29 15.22 -8.20
N LEU A 93 -9.76 15.66 -7.06
CA LEU A 93 -9.80 17.05 -6.59
C LEU A 93 -8.76 17.96 -7.25
N THR A 94 -7.57 17.44 -7.54
CA THR A 94 -6.44 18.22 -8.09
C THR A 94 -6.26 18.04 -9.59
N LYS A 95 -6.74 16.91 -10.14
CA LYS A 95 -6.42 16.40 -11.49
C LYS A 95 -4.94 16.10 -11.70
N ASP A 96 -4.17 15.98 -10.63
CA ASP A 96 -2.77 15.60 -10.68
C ASP A 96 -2.63 14.08 -10.78
N ALA A 97 -2.16 13.61 -11.94
CA ALA A 97 -1.98 12.19 -12.24
C ALA A 97 -0.99 11.49 -11.29
N HIS A 98 -0.12 12.23 -10.59
CA HIS A 98 0.76 11.69 -9.57
C HIS A 98 0.00 10.93 -8.49
N TYR A 99 -1.08 11.51 -7.94
CA TYR A 99 -1.88 10.84 -6.91
C TYR A 99 -2.57 9.56 -7.42
N LEU A 100 -2.90 9.52 -8.71
CA LEU A 100 -3.43 8.31 -9.33
C LEU A 100 -2.35 7.20 -9.41
N ASN A 101 -1.09 7.57 -9.68
CA ASN A 101 0.03 6.63 -9.67
C ASN A 101 0.28 6.09 -8.26
N VAL A 102 0.21 6.94 -7.23
CA VAL A 102 0.35 6.49 -5.83
C VAL A 102 -0.82 5.58 -5.45
N ALA A 103 -2.06 5.94 -5.77
CA ALA A 103 -3.21 5.06 -5.54
C ALA A 103 -3.05 3.69 -6.23
N LYS A 104 -2.51 3.67 -7.46
CA LYS A 104 -2.21 2.40 -8.17
C LYS A 104 -1.12 1.59 -7.47
N LEU A 105 -0.05 2.24 -7.02
CA LEU A 105 1.04 1.59 -6.28
C LEU A 105 0.51 0.96 -4.99
N LEU A 106 -0.29 1.70 -4.21
CA LEU A 106 -0.92 1.23 -2.99
C LEU A 106 -1.96 0.14 -3.26
N LEU A 107 -2.70 0.20 -4.38
CA LEU A 107 -3.69 -0.82 -4.73
C LEU A 107 -3.04 -2.16 -5.06
N HIS A 108 -1.85 -2.19 -5.68
CA HIS A 108 -1.27 -3.44 -6.19
C HIS A 108 -0.08 -3.93 -5.38
N ASN A 109 0.90 -3.06 -5.14
CA ASN A 109 2.20 -3.50 -4.67
C ASN A 109 2.20 -3.86 -3.19
N THR A 110 1.29 -3.26 -2.41
CA THR A 110 1.08 -3.60 -1.00
C THR A 110 0.49 -5.00 -0.78
N LYS A 111 0.20 -5.73 -1.85
CA LYS A 111 -0.37 -7.09 -1.84
C LYS A 111 0.63 -8.11 -2.38
N SER A 112 1.89 -7.71 -2.59
CA SER A 112 2.91 -8.58 -3.19
C SER A 112 3.10 -9.88 -2.41
N MET A 113 3.03 -9.81 -1.08
CA MET A 113 3.12 -10.95 -0.15
C MET A 113 1.76 -11.50 0.32
N LEU A 114 0.64 -11.07 -0.27
CA LEU A 114 -0.67 -11.64 0.02
C LEU A 114 -0.75 -13.09 -0.46
N ALA A 115 -1.12 -14.01 0.44
CA ALA A 115 -1.39 -15.40 0.08
C ALA A 115 -2.60 -15.49 -0.86
N LEU A 116 -2.42 -16.16 -1.98
CA LEU A 116 -3.45 -16.42 -2.99
C LEU A 116 -3.63 -17.93 -3.18
N PRO A 117 -4.78 -18.40 -3.72
CA PRO A 117 -4.91 -19.78 -4.18
C PRO A 117 -3.76 -20.15 -5.13
N GLY A 118 -3.05 -21.25 -4.85
CA GLY A 118 -1.86 -21.68 -5.62
C GLY A 118 -0.56 -20.92 -5.30
N ARG A 119 -0.59 -19.88 -4.47
CA ARG A 119 0.58 -19.12 -4.01
C ARG A 119 0.35 -18.65 -2.57
N ILE A 120 0.44 -19.58 -1.62
CA ILE A 120 0.25 -19.30 -0.18
C ILE A 120 1.55 -18.89 0.52
N TYR A 121 2.69 -18.94 -0.18
CA TYR A 121 4.02 -18.85 0.41
C TYR A 121 4.18 -19.90 1.51
N ASP A 122 4.32 -19.46 2.75
CA ASP A 122 4.37 -20.27 3.96
C ASP A 122 3.26 -19.90 4.96
N LEU A 123 2.24 -19.17 4.49
CA LEU A 123 1.07 -18.77 5.29
C LEU A 123 0.00 -19.88 5.27
N ARG A 124 -0.85 -19.91 6.30
CA ARG A 124 -1.78 -21.03 6.53
C ARG A 124 -2.94 -21.10 5.54
N ALA A 125 -3.36 -19.97 4.98
CA ALA A 125 -4.52 -19.91 4.08
C ALA A 125 -4.47 -18.70 3.13
N PRO A 126 -5.21 -18.72 2.01
CA PRO A 126 -5.41 -17.55 1.17
C PRO A 126 -5.99 -16.35 1.94
N GLY A 127 -5.62 -15.14 1.52
CA GLY A 127 -6.01 -13.88 2.16
C GLY A 127 -5.14 -13.47 3.35
N TRP A 128 -4.23 -14.34 3.78
CA TRP A 128 -3.31 -14.05 4.87
C TRP A 128 -2.11 -13.26 4.36
N MET A 129 -1.59 -12.39 5.22
CA MET A 129 -0.39 -11.61 4.99
C MET A 129 0.20 -11.22 6.34
N GLN A 130 1.52 -11.20 6.43
CA GLN A 130 2.22 -10.73 7.63
C GLN A 130 2.21 -9.19 7.68
N GLU A 131 2.30 -8.62 8.88
CA GLU A 131 2.23 -7.16 9.07
C GLU A 131 3.47 -6.41 8.59
N HIS A 132 4.68 -6.88 8.91
CA HIS A 132 5.88 -6.08 8.66
C HIS A 132 7.17 -6.88 8.47
N TRP A 133 8.18 -6.26 7.86
CA TRP A 133 9.51 -6.83 7.59
C TRP A 133 10.61 -5.76 7.65
N SER A 134 11.84 -6.13 7.98
CA SER A 134 12.99 -5.24 7.83
C SER A 134 13.43 -5.16 6.37
N LEU A 135 13.68 -3.95 5.87
CA LEU A 135 14.34 -3.72 4.58
C LEU A 135 15.83 -3.34 4.72
N ALA A 136 16.32 -3.20 5.96
CA ALA A 136 17.74 -3.01 6.31
C ALA A 136 18.32 -4.33 6.90
N PRO A 137 19.54 -4.38 7.51
CA PRO A 137 20.09 -5.62 8.07
C PRO A 137 19.11 -6.42 8.94
N MET A 138 19.27 -7.74 8.93
CA MET A 138 18.18 -8.72 9.13
C MET A 138 17.05 -8.56 8.09
N ARG A 139 17.43 -8.30 6.83
CA ARG A 139 16.49 -7.99 5.74
C ARG A 139 15.56 -9.17 5.46
N GLY A 140 14.27 -8.89 5.27
CA GLY A 140 13.26 -9.90 4.98
C GLY A 140 12.73 -10.63 6.22
N TYR A 141 13.12 -10.19 7.42
CA TYR A 141 12.60 -10.68 8.70
C TYR A 141 11.81 -9.58 9.42
N GLY A 142 10.67 -9.94 9.99
CA GLY A 142 9.86 -9.17 10.93
C GLY A 142 9.84 -9.81 12.32
N LEU A 143 9.08 -9.23 13.24
CA LEU A 143 9.05 -9.62 14.65
C LEU A 143 8.20 -10.87 14.90
N HIS A 144 7.19 -11.11 14.05
CA HIS A 144 6.37 -12.31 14.10
C HIS A 144 6.05 -12.82 12.68
N ARG A 145 5.79 -14.12 12.57
CA ARG A 145 5.40 -14.81 11.32
C ARG A 145 3.87 -14.89 11.10
N GLY A 146 3.11 -14.42 12.07
CA GLY A 146 1.64 -14.54 12.08
C GLY A 146 0.92 -13.57 11.15
N TRP A 147 -0.30 -13.95 10.77
CA TRP A 147 -1.28 -13.04 10.20
C TRP A 147 -1.91 -12.18 11.30
N LEU A 148 -2.00 -10.88 11.06
CA LEU A 148 -2.80 -9.97 11.88
C LEU A 148 -4.03 -9.53 11.09
N PRO A 149 -5.26 -9.65 11.66
CA PRO A 149 -6.49 -9.30 10.95
C PRO A 149 -6.53 -7.86 10.43
N TRP A 150 -5.86 -6.92 11.11
CA TRP A 150 -5.83 -5.51 10.69
C TRP A 150 -5.23 -5.35 9.28
N VAL A 151 -4.27 -6.21 8.88
CA VAL A 151 -3.67 -6.16 7.55
C VAL A 151 -4.74 -6.44 6.50
N SER A 152 -5.56 -7.48 6.69
CA SER A 152 -6.67 -7.78 5.79
C SER A 152 -7.71 -6.67 5.77
N THR A 153 -8.01 -6.08 6.93
CA THR A 153 -8.91 -4.92 7.02
C THR A 153 -8.36 -3.73 6.22
N SER A 154 -7.06 -3.44 6.32
CA SER A 154 -6.41 -2.35 5.58
C SER A 154 -6.50 -2.55 4.07
N GLN A 155 -6.18 -3.75 3.59
CA GLN A 155 -6.30 -4.09 2.17
C GLN A 155 -7.74 -3.96 1.65
N LEU A 156 -8.72 -4.44 2.41
CA LEU A 156 -10.13 -4.35 2.03
C LEU A 156 -10.64 -2.91 2.06
N ASN A 157 -10.20 -2.08 3.02
CA ASN A 157 -10.59 -0.68 3.10
C ASN A 157 -10.21 0.07 1.83
N GLY A 158 -8.93 0.01 1.41
CA GLY A 158 -8.51 0.71 0.20
C GLY A 158 -9.19 0.19 -1.08
N ILE A 159 -9.40 -1.12 -1.19
CA ILE A 159 -10.10 -1.73 -2.34
C ILE A 159 -11.56 -1.26 -2.41
N LEU A 160 -12.29 -1.40 -1.30
CA LEU A 160 -13.72 -1.09 -1.25
C LEU A 160 -13.95 0.42 -1.29
N GLY A 161 -13.14 1.20 -0.58
CA GLY A 161 -13.16 2.66 -0.63
C GLY A 161 -12.96 3.19 -2.05
N LEU A 162 -12.00 2.64 -2.81
CA LEU A 162 -11.80 3.04 -4.21
C LEU A 162 -13.02 2.68 -5.08
N LYS A 163 -13.58 1.48 -4.87
CA LYS A 163 -14.75 1.00 -5.60
C LYS A 163 -15.99 1.85 -5.32
N GLU A 164 -16.19 2.26 -4.08
CA GLU A 164 -17.29 3.12 -3.64
C GLU A 164 -17.11 4.56 -4.13
N LEU A 165 -15.88 5.09 -4.05
CA LEU A 165 -15.54 6.42 -4.55
C LEU A 165 -15.80 6.53 -6.05
N SER A 166 -15.34 5.55 -6.83
CA SER A 166 -15.53 5.54 -8.28
C SER A 166 -15.35 4.13 -8.85
N PRO A 167 -16.45 3.45 -9.23
CA PRO A 167 -16.38 2.17 -9.93
C PRO A 167 -15.60 2.25 -11.26
N HIS A 168 -15.58 3.43 -11.89
CA HIS A 168 -14.77 3.68 -13.08
C HIS A 168 -13.27 3.67 -12.77
N LEU A 169 -12.82 4.45 -11.77
CA LEU A 169 -11.40 4.46 -11.40
C LEU A 169 -10.96 3.09 -10.87
N TYR A 170 -11.81 2.41 -10.11
CA TYR A 170 -11.55 1.05 -9.67
C TYR A 170 -11.23 0.15 -10.86
N ARG A 171 -12.11 0.07 -11.88
CA ARG A 171 -11.87 -0.72 -13.09
C ARG A 171 -10.60 -0.28 -13.82
N GLN A 172 -10.42 1.02 -14.01
CA GLN A 172 -9.24 1.58 -14.66
C GLN A 172 -7.93 1.16 -13.97
N LEU A 173 -7.92 1.10 -12.64
CA LEU A 173 -6.74 0.75 -11.87
C LEU A 173 -6.59 -0.76 -11.67
N SER A 174 -7.68 -1.53 -11.60
CA SER A 174 -7.67 -2.97 -11.37
C SER A 174 -7.46 -3.80 -12.63
N ASP A 175 -7.91 -3.29 -13.79
CA ASP A 175 -7.83 -4.01 -15.05
C ASP A 175 -6.38 -3.99 -15.55
N ASN A 176 -5.79 -5.18 -15.67
CA ASN A 176 -4.46 -5.33 -16.23
C ASN A 176 -4.54 -5.40 -17.76
N PRO A 177 -4.06 -4.40 -18.53
CA PRO A 177 -4.06 -4.47 -19.99
C PRO A 177 -3.29 -5.69 -20.54
N ASP A 178 -2.38 -6.29 -19.76
CA ASP A 178 -1.62 -7.47 -20.18
C ASP A 178 -2.36 -8.80 -20.00
N HIS A 179 -3.44 -8.87 -19.20
CA HIS A 179 -4.22 -10.10 -19.06
C HIS A 179 -5.04 -10.44 -20.31
N HIS A 180 -5.35 -9.44 -21.15
CA HIS A 180 -6.07 -9.64 -22.42
C HIS A 180 -5.16 -10.11 -23.56
N LYS A 181 -3.84 -9.90 -23.47
CA LYS A 181 -2.88 -10.33 -24.52
C LYS A 181 -2.51 -11.81 -24.45
N LYS A 182 -2.83 -12.52 -23.35
CA LYS A 182 -2.55 -13.96 -23.18
C LYS A 182 -3.72 -14.88 -23.56
N LYS A 183 -4.79 -14.35 -24.16
CA LYS A 183 -5.98 -15.12 -24.55
C LYS A 183 -6.19 -15.26 -26.07
N ASN A 184 -5.20 -14.90 -26.89
CA ASN A 184 -5.21 -15.16 -28.33
C ASN A 184 -4.10 -16.14 -28.70
#